data_AF-A0A914R1X8-F1
#
_entry.id   AF-A0A914R1X8-F1
#
_cell.length_a   1.000
_cell.length_b   1.000
_cell.length_c   1.000
_cell.angle_alpha   90.00
_cell.angle_beta   90.00
_cell.angle_gamma   90.00
#
_symmetry.space_group_name_H-M   'P 1'
#
loop_
_entity.id
_entity.type
_entity.pdbx_description
1 polymer ?
#
loop_
_entity_poly.entity_id
_entity_poly.type
_entity_poly.pdbx_seq_one_letter_code
_entity_poly.pdbx_strand_id
1 'polypeptide(L)'
;MKAVFCSKGAVLSCFFWGYACTQLFAGAIADRFGGERVLRVTTLLWALLTFFTPQLFDLSYSTHSPLFFVIAVRIFTGVGQGFHLPSMASITSRHLTASDKGRVFGICLAGSHLGYSFLVYL
;
A
#
# COMPACT_ATOMS: atom_id res chain seq x y z
N MET A 1 0.83 -14.30 26.38
CA MET A 1 -0.17 -13.95 25.33
C MET A 1 -0.33 -12.44 25.09
N LYS A 2 -0.48 -11.58 26.12
CA LYS A 2 -0.68 -10.11 25.94
C LYS A 2 0.48 -9.36 25.24
N ALA A 3 1.74 -9.74 25.50
CA ALA A 3 2.91 -9.09 24.89
C ALA A 3 2.98 -9.26 23.36
N VAL A 4 2.56 -10.43 22.85
CA VAL A 4 2.54 -10.74 21.41
C VAL A 4 1.48 -9.90 20.67
N PHE A 5 0.35 -9.60 21.32
CA PHE A 5 -0.68 -8.71 20.75
C PHE A 5 -0.19 -7.26 20.66
N CYS A 6 0.54 -6.77 21.66
CA CYS A 6 1.10 -5.42 21.65
C CYS A 6 2.11 -5.23 20.53
N SER A 7 2.99 -6.22 20.30
CA SER A 7 3.96 -6.19 19.20
C SER A 7 3.29 -6.24 17.82
N LYS A 8 2.28 -7.11 17.63
CA LYS A 8 1.52 -7.18 16.37
C LYS A 8 0.75 -5.88 16.10
N GLY A 9 0.13 -5.30 17.13
CA GLY A 9 -0.59 -4.04 17.03
C GLY A 9 0.32 -2.87 16.64
N ALA A 10 1.50 -2.76 17.26
CA ALA A 10 2.47 -1.72 16.91
C ALA A 10 2.92 -1.81 15.44
N VAL A 11 3.21 -3.03 14.96
CA VAL A 11 3.61 -3.27 13.57
C VAL A 11 2.50 -2.89 12.58
N LEU A 12 1.24 -3.20 12.92
CA LEU A 12 0.09 -2.82 12.10
C LEU A 12 -0.13 -1.30 12.07
N SER A 13 0.03 -0.63 13.21
CA SER A 13 -0.09 0.83 13.33
C SER A 13 0.98 1.56 12.51
N CYS A 14 2.22 1.06 12.47
CA CYS A 14 3.29 1.67 11.67
C CYS A 14 2.97 1.66 10.17
N PHE A 15 2.39 0.57 9.68
CA PHE A 15 1.88 0.50 8.30
C PHE A 15 0.80 1.57 8.06
N PHE A 16 -0.16 1.68 8.99
CA PHE A 16 -1.27 2.63 8.86
C PHE A 16 -0.80 4.08 8.86
N TRP A 17 0.18 4.42 9.70
CA TRP A 17 0.79 5.76 9.71
C TRP A 17 1.50 6.09 8.41
N GLY A 18 2.30 5.15 7.87
CA GLY A 18 2.94 5.33 6.56
C GLY A 18 1.91 5.53 5.44
N TYR A 19 0.85 4.73 5.45
CA TYR A 19 -0.25 4.79 4.49
C TYR A 19 -1.05 6.10 4.58
N ALA A 20 -1.41 6.53 5.79
CA ALA A 20 -2.22 7.74 6.02
C ALA A 20 -1.45 9.01 5.68
N CYS A 21 -0.21 9.15 6.18
CA CYS A 21 0.64 10.31 5.87
C CYS A 21 0.86 10.43 4.36
N THR A 22 1.08 9.30 3.68
CA THR A 22 1.32 9.30 2.24
C THR A 22 0.09 9.75 1.46
N GLN A 23 -1.11 9.29 1.80
CA GLN A 23 -2.34 9.69 1.09
C GLN A 23 -2.56 11.20 1.08
N LEU A 24 -2.21 11.89 2.17
CA LEU A 24 -2.35 13.35 2.27
C LEU A 24 -1.53 14.08 1.21
N PHE A 25 -0.31 13.62 0.93
CA PHE A 25 0.59 14.23 -0.06
C PHE A 25 0.43 13.63 -1.47
N ALA A 26 0.01 12.38 -1.53
CA ALA A 26 -0.04 11.61 -2.76
C ALA A 26 -1.02 12.19 -3.79
N GLY A 27 -2.13 12.79 -3.34
CA GLY A 27 -3.07 13.48 -4.24
C GLY A 27 -2.40 14.62 -5.01
N ALA A 28 -1.72 15.52 -4.29
CA ALA A 28 -1.00 16.64 -4.91
C ALA A 28 0.13 16.18 -5.85
N ILE A 29 0.85 15.12 -5.46
CA ILE A 29 1.93 14.55 -6.29
C ILE A 29 1.35 13.88 -7.55
N ALA A 30 0.27 13.10 -7.42
CA ALA A 30 -0.40 12.46 -8.55
C ALA A 30 -0.96 13.48 -9.54
N ASP A 31 -1.52 14.58 -9.05
CA ASP A 31 -2.00 15.66 -9.91
C ASP A 31 -0.84 16.42 -10.57
N ARG A 32 0.29 16.62 -9.90
CA ARG A 32 1.40 17.36 -10.52
C ARG A 32 2.22 16.53 -11.51
N PHE A 33 2.51 15.27 -11.20
CA PHE A 33 3.39 14.41 -11.99
C PHE A 33 2.66 13.44 -12.92
N GLY A 34 1.33 13.37 -12.80
CA GLY A 34 0.47 12.45 -13.52
C GLY A 34 0.32 11.13 -12.76
N GLY A 35 -0.91 10.82 -12.34
CA GLY A 35 -1.21 9.63 -11.52
C GLY A 35 -0.71 8.32 -12.13
N GLU A 36 -0.68 8.20 -13.46
CA GLU A 36 -0.19 6.98 -14.12
C GLU A 36 1.30 6.71 -13.88
N ARG A 37 2.15 7.74 -13.94
CA ARG A 37 3.59 7.59 -13.67
C ARG A 37 3.85 7.28 -12.20
N VAL A 38 3.16 8.00 -11.32
CA VAL A 38 3.26 7.80 -9.86
C VAL A 38 2.88 6.37 -9.52
N LEU A 39 1.74 5.89 -10.03
CA LEU A 39 1.25 4.53 -9.78
C LEU A 39 2.24 3.46 -10.24
N ARG A 40 2.85 3.60 -11.43
CA ARG A 40 3.85 2.64 -11.92
C ARG A 40 5.07 2.58 -11.01
N VAL A 41 5.62 3.73 -10.61
CA VAL A 41 6.81 3.81 -9.75
C VAL A 41 6.53 3.25 -8.36
N THR A 42 5.42 3.63 -7.74
CA THR A 42 5.08 3.20 -6.38
C THR A 42 4.72 1.72 -6.31
N THR A 43 4.03 1.20 -7.34
CA THR A 43 3.74 -0.23 -7.45
C THR A 43 5.00 -1.04 -7.66
N LEU A 44 5.96 -0.59 -8.48
CA LEU A 44 7.25 -1.26 -8.63
C LEU A 44 8.04 -1.27 -7.33
N LEU A 45 8.12 -0.12 -6.64
CA LEU A 45 8.79 -0.02 -5.34
C LEU A 45 8.17 -0.98 -4.32
N TRP A 46 6.84 -1.00 -4.21
CA TRP A 46 6.13 -1.88 -3.30
C TRP A 46 6.28 -3.37 -3.67
N ALA A 47 6.24 -3.71 -4.96
CA ALA A 47 6.46 -5.07 -5.43
C ALA A 47 7.88 -5.57 -5.11
N LEU A 48 8.91 -4.74 -5.33
CA LEU A 48 10.28 -5.07 -4.97
C LEU A 48 10.42 -5.27 -3.46
N LEU A 49 9.86 -4.36 -2.65
CA LEU A 49 9.87 -4.52 -1.19
C LEU A 49 9.22 -5.84 -0.76
N THR A 50 8.09 -6.20 -1.37
CA THR A 50 7.38 -7.45 -1.06
C THR A 50 8.19 -8.68 -1.48
N PHE A 51 8.85 -8.64 -2.63
CA PHE A 51 9.72 -9.70 -3.12
C PHE A 51 10.96 -9.91 -2.23
N PHE A 52 11.59 -8.81 -1.79
CA PHE A 52 12.76 -8.86 -0.90
C PHE A 52 12.40 -9.12 0.56
N THR A 53 11.13 -9.02 0.94
CA THR A 53 10.66 -9.25 2.31
C THR A 53 11.15 -10.58 2.90
N PRO A 54 10.95 -11.77 2.28
CA PRO A 54 11.44 -13.03 2.84
C PRO A 54 12.95 -13.04 3.08
N GLN A 55 13.74 -12.54 2.11
CA GLN A 55 15.20 -12.47 2.23
C GLN A 55 15.64 -11.53 3.35
N LEU A 56 14.94 -10.40 3.53
CA LEU A 56 15.18 -9.47 4.63
C LEU A 56 14.84 -10.10 5.98
N PHE A 57 13.79 -10.93 6.06
CA PHE A 57 13.43 -11.67 7.27
C PHE A 57 14.49 -12.70 7.64
N ASP A 58 15.00 -13.46 6.67
CA ASP A 58 16.08 -14.44 6.88
C ASP A 58 17.36 -13.76 7.39
N LEU A 59 17.73 -12.62 6.82
CA LEU A 59 18.90 -11.83 7.25
C LEU A 59 18.71 -11.25 8.66
N SER A 60 17.48 -10.88 9.01
CA SER A 60 17.14 -10.26 10.28
C SER A 60 17.23 -11.24 11.46
N TYR A 61 16.95 -12.53 11.22
CA TYR A 61 17.12 -13.59 12.21
C TYR A 61 18.58 -13.75 12.65
N SER A 62 19.53 -13.43 11.77
CA SER A 62 20.97 -13.48 12.06
C SER A 62 21.48 -12.27 12.88
N THR A 63 20.75 -11.15 12.87
CA THR A 63 21.23 -9.85 13.40
C THR A 63 20.62 -9.47 14.77
N HIS A 64 19.92 -10.38 15.46
CA HIS A 64 19.31 -10.16 16.80
C HIS A 64 18.34 -8.96 16.94
N SER A 65 18.00 -8.28 15.84
CA SER A 65 17.11 -7.09 15.81
C SER A 65 15.94 -7.21 14.80
N PRO A 66 15.17 -8.32 14.84
CA PRO A 66 14.11 -8.61 13.86
C PRO A 66 13.02 -7.54 13.81
N LEU A 67 12.69 -6.93 14.94
CA LEU A 67 11.61 -5.93 15.05
C LEU A 67 11.84 -4.69 14.20
N PHE A 68 13.07 -4.19 14.11
CA PHE A 68 13.37 -2.95 13.38
C PHE A 68 13.16 -3.12 11.87
N PHE A 69 13.65 -4.23 11.30
CA PHE A 69 13.44 -4.54 9.88
C PHE A 69 11.97 -4.71 9.53
N VAL A 70 11.21 -5.39 10.38
CA VAL A 70 9.77 -5.58 10.18
C VAL A 70 9.03 -4.25 10.17
N ILE A 71 9.35 -3.36 11.11
CA ILE A 71 8.73 -2.03 11.18
C ILE A 71 9.10 -1.21 9.94
N ALA A 72 10.37 -1.21 9.55
CA ALA A 72 10.84 -0.47 8.36
C ALA A 72 10.12 -0.94 7.09
N VAL A 73 10.14 -2.25 6.81
CA VAL A 73 9.42 -2.82 5.66
C VAL A 73 7.94 -2.46 5.69
N ARG A 74 7.31 -2.45 6.87
CA ARG A 74 5.88 -2.09 7.02
C ARG A 74 5.60 -0.63 6.75
N ILE A 75 6.47 0.28 7.18
CA ILE A 75 6.35 1.70 6.85
C ILE A 75 6.51 1.90 5.35
N PHE A 76 7.56 1.33 4.74
CA PHE A 76 7.82 1.50 3.31
C PHE A 76 6.73 0.87 2.42
N THR A 77 6.21 -0.30 2.80
CA THR A 77 5.07 -0.91 2.11
C THR A 77 3.80 -0.07 2.28
N GLY A 78 3.54 0.48 3.47
CA GLY A 78 2.44 1.42 3.70
C GLY A 78 2.56 2.70 2.85
N VAL A 79 3.76 3.26 2.75
CA VAL A 79 4.04 4.42 1.88
C VAL A 79 3.80 4.05 0.41
N GLY A 80 4.34 2.93 -0.07
CA GLY A 80 4.14 2.50 -1.47
C GLY A 80 2.67 2.30 -1.83
N GLN A 81 1.88 1.68 -0.94
CA GLN A 81 0.45 1.48 -1.15
C GLN A 81 -0.37 2.78 -1.01
N GLY A 82 0.08 3.73 -0.19
CA GLY A 82 -0.61 5.00 0.07
C GLY A 82 -0.84 5.86 -1.18
N PHE A 83 -0.06 5.66 -2.24
CA PHE A 83 -0.23 6.38 -3.50
C PHE A 83 -1.31 5.80 -4.41
N HIS A 84 -1.79 4.57 -4.18
CA HIS A 84 -2.61 3.84 -5.13
C HIS A 84 -3.98 4.49 -5.34
N LEU A 85 -4.74 4.71 -4.26
CA LEU A 85 -6.07 5.35 -4.32
C LEU A 85 -6.04 6.78 -4.91
N PRO A 86 -5.20 7.72 -4.42
CA PRO A 86 -5.15 9.07 -4.98
C PRO A 86 -4.67 9.09 -6.43
N SER A 87 -3.73 8.20 -6.81
CA SER A 87 -3.30 8.09 -8.22
C SER A 87 -4.39 7.56 -9.13
N MET A 88 -5.13 6.53 -8.70
CA MET A 88 -6.31 6.03 -9.43
C MET A 88 -7.37 7.12 -9.58
N ALA A 89 -7.60 7.91 -8.54
CA ALA A 89 -8.54 9.03 -8.58
C ALA A 89 -8.10 10.13 -9.55
N SER A 90 -6.81 10.47 -9.57
CA SER A 90 -6.24 11.44 -10.52
C SER A 90 -6.29 10.95 -11.98
N ILE A 91 -5.99 9.67 -12.23
CA ILE A 91 -6.12 9.06 -13.57
C ILE A 91 -7.59 9.10 -14.03
N THR A 92 -8.49 8.63 -13.17
CA THR A 92 -9.93 8.59 -13.47
C THR A 92 -10.49 10.00 -13.68
N SER A 93 -10.03 11.00 -12.92
CA SER A 93 -10.51 12.37 -13.06
C SER A 93 -10.14 12.99 -14.40
N ARG A 94 -8.97 12.62 -14.96
CA ARG A 94 -8.41 13.13 -16.22
C ARG A 94 -8.88 12.38 -17.47
N HIS A 95 -9.06 11.06 -17.37
CA HIS A 95 -9.31 10.21 -18.53
C HIS A 95 -10.77 9.81 -18.72
N LEU A 96 -11.64 10.00 -17.71
CA LEU A 96 -13.04 9.58 -17.77
C LEU A 96 -14.00 10.77 -17.68
N THR A 97 -15.10 10.68 -18.44
CA THR A 97 -16.23 11.63 -18.39
C THR A 97 -17.00 11.44 -17.08
N ALA A 98 -17.60 12.51 -16.53
CA ALA A 98 -18.30 12.48 -15.25
C ALA A 98 -19.35 11.35 -15.12
N SER A 99 -20.00 10.97 -16.22
CA SER A 99 -20.98 9.88 -16.28
C SER A 99 -20.37 8.48 -16.05
N ASP A 100 -19.12 8.26 -16.49
CA ASP A 100 -18.48 6.94 -16.43
C ASP A 100 -17.61 6.75 -15.19
N LYS A 101 -17.19 7.83 -14.52
CA LYS A 101 -16.37 7.78 -13.30
C LYS A 101 -16.98 6.85 -12.24
N GLY A 102 -18.27 6.99 -11.97
CA GLY A 102 -18.96 6.20 -10.96
C GLY A 102 -19.00 4.70 -11.29
N ARG A 103 -19.18 4.35 -12.57
CA ARG A 103 -19.18 2.94 -13.03
C ARG A 103 -17.80 2.33 -12.90
N VAL A 104 -16.76 3.02 -13.36
CA VAL A 104 -15.38 2.53 -13.29
C VAL A 104 -14.93 2.37 -11.84
N PHE A 105 -15.20 3.36 -10.98
CA PHE A 105 -14.92 3.24 -9.55
C PHE A 105 -15.68 2.08 -8.90
N GLY A 106 -16.96 1.91 -9.22
CA GLY A 106 -17.77 0.79 -8.73
C GLY A 106 -17.18 -0.57 -9.09
N ILE A 107 -16.74 -0.75 -10.34
CA ILE A 107 -16.09 -1.97 -10.80
C ILE A 107 -14.76 -2.20 -10.08
N CYS A 108 -13.92 -1.16 -9.93
CA CYS A 108 -12.65 -1.26 -9.20
C CYS A 108 -12.83 -1.64 -7.73
N LEU A 109 -13.83 -1.06 -7.06
CA LEU A 109 -14.15 -1.38 -5.67
C LEU A 109 -14.70 -2.80 -5.54
N ALA A 110 -15.58 -3.22 -6.44
CA ALA A 110 -16.09 -4.60 -6.48
C ALA A 110 -14.96 -5.60 -6.67
N GLY A 111 -14.05 -5.36 -7.62
CA GLY A 111 -12.86 -6.18 -7.83
C GLY A 111 -11.98 -6.30 -6.58
N SER A 112 -11.79 -5.19 -5.85
CA SER A 112 -11.02 -5.18 -4.59
C SER A 112 -11.67 -6.07 -3.52
N HIS A 113 -13.01 -6.00 -3.38
CA HIS A 113 -13.75 -6.83 -2.41
C HIS A 113 -13.76 -8.31 -2.80
N LEU A 114 -13.94 -8.62 -4.10
CA LEU A 114 -13.87 -9.99 -4.60
C LEU A 114 -12.50 -10.63 -4.31
N GLY A 115 -11.41 -9.87 -4.46
CA GLY A 115 -10.07 -10.33 -4.11
C GLY A 115 -9.94 -10.70 -2.64
N TYR A 116 -10.44 -9.86 -1.73
CA TYR A 116 -10.47 -10.18 -0.30
C TYR A 116 -11.28 -11.45 -0.01
N SER A 117 -12.45 -11.60 -0.63
CA SER A 117 -13.25 -12.81 -0.48
C SER A 117 -12.50 -14.05 -0.93
N PHE A 118 -11.90 -14.03 -2.12
CA PHE A 118 -11.15 -15.17 -2.65
C PHE A 118 -9.97 -15.56 -1.75
N LEU A 119 -9.23 -14.59 -1.22
CA LEU A 119 -8.10 -14.83 -0.32
C LEU A 119 -8.53 -15.46 1.02
N VAL A 120 -9.75 -15.22 1.49
CA VAL A 120 -10.28 -15.84 2.72
C VAL A 120 -10.67 -17.30 2.51
N TYR A 121 -10.97 -17.70 1.27
CA TYR A 121 -11.35 -19.09 0.93
C TYR A 121 -10.15 -19.95 0.44
N LEU A 122 -8.95 -19.38 0.38
CA LEU A 122 -7.67 -20.05 0.05
C LEU A 122 -6.87 -20.32 1.32
#